data_AF-A0A966MRP6-F1
#
_entry.id   AF-A0A966MRP6-F1
#
_cell.length_a   1.000
_cell.length_b   1.000
_cell.length_c   1.000
_cell.angle_alpha   90.00
_cell.angle_beta   90.00
_cell.angle_gamma   90.00
#
_symmetry.space_group_name_H-M   'P 1'
#
loop_
_entity.id
_entity.type
_entity.pdbx_description
1 polymer ?
#
loop_
_entity_poly.entity_id
_entity_poly.type
_entity_poly.pdbx_seq_one_letter_code
_entity_poly.pdbx_strand_id
1 'polypeptide(L)'
;SYQRHKFRAEHWFIIAGSAEVTIDGEVKRLVAGQSVDFGIGVAHRIANVGDDDVIFVEVQTGTYFGEDDIERLEDDFGRVSS
;
A
#
# COMPACT_ATOMS: atom_id res chain seq x y z
N SER A 1 1.78 7.44 -3.74
CA SER A 1 0.76 7.99 -2.82
C SER A 1 0.80 7.20 -1.53
N TYR A 2 0.95 7.93 -0.43
CA TYR A 2 0.82 7.43 0.93
C TYR A 2 -0.63 7.61 1.37
N GLN A 3 -1.29 6.52 1.72
CA GLN A 3 -2.74 6.48 1.89
C GLN A 3 -3.15 5.60 3.07
N ARG A 4 -4.38 5.76 3.52
CA ARG A 4 -5.04 4.85 4.47
C ARG A 4 -6.50 4.66 4.09
N HIS A 5 -7.13 3.70 4.73
CA HIS A 5 -8.53 3.36 4.50
C HIS A 5 -9.37 3.41 5.77
N LYS A 6 -10.62 3.87 5.66
CA LYS A 6 -11.53 4.00 6.81
C LYS A 6 -12.28 2.71 7.12
N PHE A 7 -12.50 1.86 6.11
CA PHE A 7 -13.37 0.69 6.23
C PHE A 7 -12.77 -0.62 5.73
N ARG A 8 -11.60 -0.59 5.08
CA ARG A 8 -10.89 -1.79 4.63
C ARG A 8 -9.50 -1.94 5.24
N ALA A 9 -9.13 -3.20 5.44
CA ALA A 9 -7.79 -3.66 5.71
C ALA A 9 -7.22 -4.30 4.44
N GLU A 10 -5.91 -4.39 4.33
CA GLU A 10 -5.23 -4.92 3.16
C GLU A 10 -4.15 -5.91 3.56
N HIS A 11 -3.94 -6.92 2.72
CA HIS A 11 -2.84 -7.86 2.79
C HIS A 11 -2.11 -7.84 1.46
N TRP A 12 -0.82 -7.54 1.48
CA TRP A 12 0.02 -7.56 0.28
C TRP A 12 1.00 -8.73 0.33
N PHE A 13 1.05 -9.50 -0.74
CA PHE A 13 1.99 -10.61 -0.91
C PHE A 13 2.88 -10.36 -2.12
N ILE A 14 4.20 -10.28 -1.92
CA ILE A 14 5.16 -10.01 -2.99
C ILE A 14 5.40 -11.29 -3.79
N ILE A 15 5.05 -11.27 -5.08
CA ILE A 15 5.28 -12.36 -6.03
C ILE A 15 6.69 -12.28 -6.61
N ALA A 16 7.15 -11.07 -6.98
CA ALA A 16 8.44 -10.85 -7.62
C ALA A 16 9.01 -9.46 -7.32
N GLY A 17 10.31 -9.29 -7.51
CA GLY A 17 11.03 -8.04 -7.28
C GLY A 17 11.29 -7.73 -5.81
N SER A 18 11.66 -6.48 -5.53
CA SER A 18 11.89 -5.97 -4.17
C SER A 18 11.16 -4.64 -3.97
N ALA A 19 10.24 -4.64 -3.01
CA ALA A 19 9.42 -3.50 -2.68
C ALA A 19 9.95 -2.78 -1.43
N GLU A 20 9.91 -1.45 -1.43
CA GLU A 20 9.90 -0.68 -0.19
C GLU A 20 8.47 -0.33 0.20
N VAL A 21 8.06 -0.81 1.37
CA VAL A 21 6.74 -0.54 1.94
C VAL A 21 6.93 0.42 3.10
N THR A 22 6.28 1.59 3.03
CA THR A 22 6.17 2.51 4.16
C THR A 22 4.91 2.19 4.95
N ILE A 23 4.99 2.07 6.28
CA ILE A 23 3.88 1.77 7.19
C ILE A 23 3.97 2.72 8.39
N ASP A 24 2.98 3.58 8.58
CA ASP A 24 2.97 4.59 9.66
C ASP A 24 4.31 5.37 9.78
N GLY A 25 4.92 5.70 8.63
CA GLY A 25 6.20 6.40 8.51
C GLY A 25 7.45 5.51 8.56
N GLU A 26 7.32 4.23 8.93
CA GLU A 26 8.44 3.29 8.95
C GLU A 26 8.61 2.58 7.61
N VAL A 27 9.84 2.57 7.08
CA VAL A 27 10.15 1.89 5.82
C VAL A 27 10.64 0.46 6.08
N LYS A 28 10.05 -0.50 5.37
CA LYS A 28 10.44 -1.91 5.37
C LYS A 28 10.67 -2.38 3.95
N ARG A 29 11.76 -3.12 3.74
CA ARG A 29 12.03 -3.78 2.47
C ARG A 29 11.44 -5.18 2.46
N LEU A 30 10.63 -5.48 1.45
CA LEU A 30 10.05 -6.79 1.20
C LEU A 30 10.58 -7.37 -0.12
N VAL A 31 10.72 -8.68 -0.18
CA VAL A 31 11.12 -9.44 -1.37
C VAL A 31 10.10 -10.55 -1.65
N ALA A 32 10.21 -11.19 -2.81
CA ALA A 32 9.37 -12.31 -3.21
C ALA A 32 9.18 -13.36 -2.09
N GLY A 33 7.93 -13.77 -1.87
CA GLY A 33 7.53 -14.71 -0.81
C GLY A 33 7.24 -14.06 0.55
N GLN A 34 7.48 -12.76 0.71
CA GLN A 34 7.12 -12.02 1.93
C GLN A 34 5.78 -11.31 1.78
N SER A 35 5.14 -11.05 2.92
CA SER A 35 3.88 -10.33 2.99
C SER A 35 3.88 -9.26 4.07
N VAL A 36 2.87 -8.40 3.99
CA VAL A 36 2.58 -7.38 4.99
C VAL A 36 1.07 -7.18 5.08
N ASP A 37 0.60 -6.95 6.30
CA ASP A 37 -0.80 -6.66 6.61
C ASP A 37 -0.94 -5.21 7.06
N PHE A 38 -2.02 -4.57 6.62
CA PHE A 38 -2.41 -3.23 7.00
C PHE A 38 -3.80 -3.28 7.62
N GLY A 39 -3.89 -2.94 8.90
CA GLY A 39 -5.18 -2.76 9.56
C GLY A 39 -5.96 -1.56 9.01
N ILE A 40 -7.25 -1.50 9.33
CA ILE A 40 -8.07 -0.31 9.05
C ILE A 40 -7.40 0.92 9.68
N GLY A 41 -7.27 2.00 8.91
CA GLY A 41 -6.68 3.26 9.32
C GLY A 41 -5.15 3.32 9.29
N VAL A 42 -4.46 2.20 9.02
CA VAL A 42 -2.99 2.15 8.92
C VAL A 42 -2.54 2.82 7.63
N ALA A 43 -1.62 3.78 7.74
CA ALA A 43 -1.13 4.52 6.60
C ALA A 43 0.01 3.78 5.92
N HIS A 44 -0.12 3.55 4.62
CA HIS A 44 0.81 2.73 3.85
C HIS A 44 1.08 3.23 2.43
N ARG A 45 2.24 2.84 1.89
CA ARG A 45 2.69 3.08 0.50
C ARG A 45 3.61 1.96 0.06
N ILE A 46 3.57 1.60 -1.22
CA ILE A 46 4.59 0.80 -1.89
C ILE A 46 5.40 1.65 -2.87
N ALA A 47 6.70 1.40 -2.93
CA ALA A 47 7.61 1.93 -3.92
C ALA A 47 8.44 0.79 -4.52
N ASN A 48 8.66 0.83 -5.84
CA ASN A 48 9.68 0.02 -6.48
C ASN A 48 10.99 0.81 -6.47
N VAL A 49 11.99 0.34 -5.73
CA VAL A 49 13.33 0.94 -5.66
C VAL A 49 14.42 0.04 -6.24
N GLY A 50 14.03 -1.13 -6.75
CA GLY A 50 14.94 -2.06 -7.41
C GLY A 50 15.00 -1.82 -8.92
N ASP A 51 15.89 -2.55 -9.58
CA ASP A 51 16.02 -2.53 -11.04
C ASP A 51 14.96 -3.40 -11.73
N ASP A 52 14.42 -4.39 -11.01
CA ASP A 52 13.36 -5.29 -11.49
C ASP A 52 11.97 -4.81 -11.09
N ASP A 53 10.95 -5.19 -11.88
CA ASP A 53 9.56 -4.90 -11.56
C ASP A 53 9.11 -5.60 -10.25
N VAL A 54 8.41 -4.83 -9.41
CA VAL A 54 7.70 -5.37 -8.25
C VAL A 54 6.34 -5.87 -8.70
N ILE A 55 6.09 -7.16 -8.48
CA ILE A 55 4.79 -7.79 -8.70
C ILE A 55 4.28 -8.27 -7.35
N PHE A 56 3.05 -7.92 -7.00
CA PHE A 56 2.42 -8.33 -5.76
C PHE A 56 0.91 -8.54 -5.96
N VAL A 57 0.32 -9.33 -5.06
CA VAL A 57 -1.14 -9.44 -4.93
C VAL A 57 -1.56 -8.61 -3.74
N GLU A 58 -2.61 -7.82 -3.93
CA GLU A 58 -3.33 -7.16 -2.86
C GLU A 58 -4.65 -7.91 -2.61
N VAL A 59 -4.89 -8.26 -1.35
CA VAL A 59 -6.15 -8.81 -0.87
C VAL A 59 -6.76 -7.79 0.07
N GLN A 60 -7.96 -7.32 -0.25
CA GLN A 60 -8.68 -6.35 0.58
C GLN A 60 -9.77 -7.07 1.37
N THR A 61 -9.93 -6.70 2.65
CA THR A 61 -10.99 -7.21 3.53
C THR A 61 -11.66 -6.05 4.26
N GLY A 62 -12.95 -6.16 4.58
CA GLY A 62 -13.69 -5.07 5.20
C GLY A 62 -15.12 -4.99 4.72
N THR A 63 -15.76 -3.86 4.99
CA THR A 63 -17.19 -3.65 4.73
C THR A 63 -17.48 -2.72 3.56
N TYR A 64 -16.49 -1.96 3.10
CA TYR A 64 -16.63 -0.97 2.03
C TYR A 64 -15.31 -0.80 1.27
N PHE A 65 -15.38 -0.65 -0.05
CA PHE A 65 -14.20 -0.64 -0.94
C PHE A 65 -14.27 0.47 -2.02
N GLY A 66 -15.14 1.48 -1.83
CA GLY A 66 -15.25 2.62 -2.74
C GLY A 66 -14.00 3.50 -2.72
N GLU A 67 -13.79 4.30 -3.77
CA GLU A 67 -12.64 5.22 -3.88
C GLU A 67 -12.62 6.28 -2.77
N ASP A 68 -13.78 6.67 -2.24
CA ASP A 68 -13.95 7.60 -1.13
C ASP A 68 -13.55 7.02 0.25
N ASP A 69 -13.31 5.71 0.32
CA ASP A 69 -12.66 5.08 1.46
C ASP A 69 -11.18 5.45 1.58
N ILE A 70 -10.58 5.92 0.47
CA ILE A 70 -9.16 6.19 0.39
C ILE A 70 -8.85 7.61 0.84
N GLU A 71 -8.13 7.73 1.95
CA GLU A 71 -7.60 9.01 2.41
C GLU A 71 -6.12 9.13 2.04
N ARG A 72 -5.79 10.15 1.23
CA ARG A 72 -4.42 10.40 0.75
C ARG A 72 -3.73 11.38 1.67
N LEU A 73 -2.64 10.92 2.31
CA LEU A 73 -1.81 11.72 3.19
C LEU A 73 -0.70 12.43 2.41
N GLU A 74 -0.11 11.73 1.44
CA GLU A 74 0.79 12.31 0.44
C GLU A 74 0.42 11.77 -0.95
N ASP A 75 0.32 12.66 -1.93
CA ASP A 75 0.02 12.26 -3.30
C ASP A 75 1.07 12.75 -4.28
N ASP A 76 2.02 11.86 -4.58
CA ASP A 76 3.08 12.06 -5.57
C ASP A 76 2.56 12.22 -7.01
N PHE A 77 1.27 11.97 -7.25
CA PHE A 77 0.67 11.91 -8.59
C PHE A 77 -0.40 12.99 -8.85
N GLY A 78 -0.59 13.94 -7.92
CA GLY A 78 -1.39 15.15 -8.16
C GLY A 78 -2.88 14.92 -8.46
N ARG A 79 -3.50 13.87 -7.90
CA ARG A 79 -4.92 13.53 -8.11
C ARG A 79 -5.87 14.31 -7.21
N VAL A 80 -5.37 15.28 -6.46
CA VAL A 80 -6.20 16.20 -5.67
C VAL A 80 -6.79 17.23 -6.64
N SER A 81 -8.02 17.02 -7.09
CA SER A 81 -8.81 18.10 -7.68
C SER A 81 -9.16 19.09 -6.57
N SER A 82 -9.00 20.38 -6.88
CA SER A 82 -9.39 21.52 -6.05
C SER A 82 -10.85 21.52 -5.62
#